data_AF-A0A0B8QJP6-F1
#
_entry.id   AF-A0A0B8QJP6-F1
#
_cell.length_a   1.000
_cell.length_b   1.000
_cell.length_c   1.000
_cell.angle_alpha   90.00
_cell.angle_beta   90.00
_cell.angle_gamma   90.00
#
_symmetry.space_group_name_H-M   'P 1'
#
loop_
_entity.id
_entity.type
_entity.pdbx_description
1 polymer ?
#
loop_
_entity_poly.entity_id
_entity_poly.type
_entity_poly.pdbx_seq_one_letter_code
_entity_poly.pdbx_strand_id
1 'polypeptide(L)'
;MSEQRTNAKQDKQVDAIKTPPHSIEAEQSVIGGLLLDNERWDTVAEKVMASDFYSRPHKIVFEAVKSILEDSQPLDLITLSEFLERREQLEDVGALPTLQT
;
A
#
# COMPACT_ATOMS: atom_id res chain seq x y z
N MET A 1 9.24 28.93 -41.62
CA MET A 1 8.63 27.68 -41.14
C MET A 1 9.52 27.20 -40.03
N SER A 2 9.15 27.50 -38.78
CA SER A 2 10.01 27.32 -37.61
C SER A 2 9.22 26.57 -36.56
N GLU A 3 9.83 25.49 -36.08
CA GLU A 3 9.34 24.53 -35.13
C GLU A 3 9.18 25.17 -33.75
N GLN A 4 8.02 25.00 -33.12
CA GLN A 4 7.92 25.20 -31.67
C GLN A 4 6.82 24.29 -31.11
N ARG A 5 7.24 23.11 -30.66
CA ARG A 5 6.54 22.34 -29.64
C ARG A 5 7.49 22.18 -28.47
N THR A 6 6.89 22.05 -27.29
CA THR A 6 7.51 21.80 -25.97
C THR A 6 7.87 23.07 -25.20
N ASN A 7 7.07 23.41 -24.18
CA ASN A 7 7.43 23.13 -22.79
C ASN A 7 6.33 23.68 -21.85
N ALA A 8 5.42 22.82 -21.41
CA ALA A 8 4.37 23.15 -20.43
C ALA A 8 4.37 22.12 -19.29
N LYS A 9 5.56 21.73 -18.82
CA LYS A 9 5.73 20.64 -17.83
C LYS A 9 6.66 21.01 -16.67
N GLN A 10 6.72 22.28 -16.28
CA GLN A 10 7.50 22.75 -15.14
C GLN A 10 6.66 23.71 -14.29
N ASP A 11 5.78 23.16 -13.44
CA ASP A 11 5.27 23.91 -12.27
C ASP A 11 4.76 23.00 -11.13
N LYS A 12 5.06 21.70 -11.14
CA LYS A 12 4.51 20.75 -10.15
C LYS A 12 5.51 20.40 -9.03
N GLN A 13 6.40 21.31 -8.66
CA GLN A 13 7.56 20.99 -7.81
C GLN A 13 7.65 21.74 -6.48
N VAL A 14 6.64 22.54 -6.06
CA VAL A 14 6.79 23.39 -4.86
C VAL A 14 5.75 23.22 -3.73
N ASP A 15 4.77 22.32 -3.83
CA ASP A 15 3.79 22.10 -2.74
C ASP A 15 4.16 20.99 -1.73
N ALA A 16 5.34 20.37 -1.83
CA ALA A 16 5.74 19.22 -1.02
C ALA A 16 6.29 19.56 0.38
N ILE A 17 6.10 20.79 0.89
CA ILE A 17 6.72 21.26 2.15
C ILE A 17 5.65 21.75 3.14
N LYS A 18 4.75 20.86 3.62
CA LYS A 18 4.05 21.10 4.90
C LYS A 18 3.30 19.93 5.54
N THR A 19 3.41 18.74 4.99
CA THR A 19 2.90 17.50 5.58
C THR A 19 4.10 16.57 5.78
N PRO A 20 4.22 15.80 6.88
CA PRO A 20 5.20 14.71 6.89
C PRO A 20 5.02 13.91 5.59
N PRO A 21 6.09 13.58 4.85
CA PRO A 21 6.00 13.06 3.48
C PRO A 21 5.37 11.65 3.51
N HIS A 22 4.05 11.60 3.60
CA HIS A 22 3.28 10.37 3.49
C HIS A 22 3.17 10.07 2.00
N SER A 23 3.61 8.88 1.61
CA SER A 23 3.56 8.44 0.22
C SER A 23 2.65 7.22 0.14
N ILE A 24 1.44 7.43 -0.39
CA ILE A 24 0.46 6.36 -0.65
C ILE A 24 1.07 5.29 -1.57
N GLU A 25 1.91 5.71 -2.52
CA GLU A 25 2.64 4.80 -3.43
C GLU A 25 3.68 3.95 -2.67
N ALA A 26 4.35 4.52 -1.67
CA ALA A 26 5.27 3.76 -0.83
C ALA A 26 4.52 2.74 0.05
N GLU A 27 3.39 3.12 0.62
CA GLU A 27 2.51 2.20 1.37
C GLU A 27 2.07 1.01 0.50
N GLN A 28 1.61 1.28 -0.73
CA GLN A 28 1.25 0.24 -1.69
C GLN A 28 2.45 -0.63 -2.07
N SER A 29 3.63 -0.03 -2.23
CA SER A 29 4.86 -0.77 -2.56
C SER A 29 5.29 -1.71 -1.43
N VAL A 30 5.09 -1.32 -0.17
CA VAL A 30 5.38 -2.18 0.99
C VAL A 30 4.43 -3.37 1.01
N ILE A 31 3.13 -3.13 0.88
CA ILE A 31 2.11 -4.20 0.87
C ILE A 31 2.31 -5.12 -0.33
N GLY A 32 2.52 -4.56 -1.52
CA GLY A 32 2.80 -5.31 -2.75
C GLY A 32 4.10 -6.11 -2.66
N GLY A 33 5.14 -5.54 -2.05
CA GLY A 33 6.39 -6.25 -1.80
C GLY A 33 6.22 -7.46 -0.89
N LEU A 34 5.43 -7.34 0.18
CA LEU A 34 5.12 -8.45 1.07
C LEU A 34 4.27 -9.54 0.40
N LEU A 35 3.36 -9.16 -0.50
CA LEU A 35 2.59 -10.11 -1.32
C LEU A 35 3.46 -10.89 -2.31
N LEU A 36 4.58 -10.31 -2.75
CA LEU A 36 5.53 -10.97 -3.65
C LEU A 36 6.57 -11.81 -2.89
N ASP A 37 6.96 -11.39 -1.70
CA ASP A 37 8.01 -12.02 -0.90
C ASP A 37 7.61 -11.99 0.59
N ASN A 38 6.92 -13.05 1.02
CA ASN A 38 6.44 -13.19 2.40
C ASN A 38 7.60 -13.37 3.41
N GLU A 39 8.77 -13.87 2.98
CA GLU A 39 9.91 -14.12 3.87
C GLU A 39 10.52 -12.82 4.40
N ARG A 40 10.24 -11.68 3.76
CA ARG A 40 10.68 -10.36 4.23
C ARG A 40 9.85 -9.81 5.39
N TRP A 41 8.79 -10.50 5.80
CA TRP A 41 7.91 -10.08 6.87
C TRP A 41 8.67 -9.69 8.14
N ASP A 42 9.55 -10.55 8.65
CA ASP A 42 10.27 -10.31 9.89
C ASP A 42 11.05 -8.99 9.84
N THR A 43 11.73 -8.73 8.72
CA THR A 43 12.50 -7.49 8.53
C THR A 43 11.62 -6.25 8.42
N VAL A 44 10.42 -6.37 7.86
CA VAL A 44 9.48 -5.25 7.71
C VAL A 44 8.77 -4.98 9.03
N ALA A 45 8.34 -6.02 9.75
CA ALA A 45 7.64 -5.93 11.03
C ALA A 45 8.48 -5.27 12.13
N GLU A 46 9.81 -5.37 12.06
CA GLU A 46 10.73 -4.65 12.96
C GLU A 46 10.76 -3.13 12.73
N LYS A 47 10.38 -2.66 11.53
CA LYS A 47 10.58 -1.26 11.10
C LYS A 47 9.29 -0.51 10.85
N VAL A 48 8.21 -1.23 10.54
CA VAL A 48 6.94 -0.65 10.09
C VAL A 48 5.80 -1.25 10.90
N MET A 49 5.00 -0.37 11.50
CA MET A 49 3.76 -0.70 12.20
C MET A 49 2.56 -0.25 11.38
N ALA A 50 1.40 -0.89 11.61
CA ALA A 50 0.14 -0.47 10.98
C ALA A 50 -0.18 1.02 11.24
N SER A 51 0.22 1.54 12.39
CA SER A 51 0.05 2.95 12.74
C SER A 51 0.82 3.93 11.85
N ASP A 52 1.88 3.48 11.17
CA ASP A 52 2.73 4.31 10.32
C ASP A 52 2.12 4.61 8.96
N PHE A 53 1.14 3.81 8.54
CA PHE A 53 0.37 4.07 7.33
C PHE A 53 -0.52 5.29 7.55
N TYR A 54 -0.68 6.14 6.55
CA TYR A 54 -1.57 7.29 6.62
C TYR A 54 -3.01 6.88 6.28
N SER A 55 -3.16 6.04 5.25
CA SER A 55 -4.47 5.61 4.73
C SER A 55 -5.12 4.55 5.61
N ARG A 56 -6.34 4.81 6.10
CA ARG A 56 -7.11 3.83 6.91
C ARG A 56 -7.26 2.47 6.20
N PRO A 57 -7.61 2.40 4.91
CA PRO A 57 -7.56 1.14 4.15
C PRO A 57 -6.23 0.39 4.27
N HIS A 58 -5.11 1.08 4.11
CA HIS A 58 -3.80 0.43 4.16
C HIS A 58 -3.41 -0.01 5.58
N LYS A 59 -3.85 0.70 6.62
CA LYS A 59 -3.72 0.25 8.02
C LYS A 59 -4.39 -1.11 8.20
N ILE A 60 -5.64 -1.22 7.77
CA ILE A 60 -6.44 -2.45 7.88
C ILE A 60 -5.79 -3.59 7.10
N VAL A 61 -5.35 -3.31 5.86
CA VAL A 61 -4.63 -4.31 5.05
C VAL A 61 -3.35 -4.76 5.74
N PHE A 62 -2.54 -3.85 6.28
CA PHE A 62 -1.30 -4.21 6.95
C PHE A 62 -1.54 -5.01 8.25
N GLU A 63 -2.58 -4.68 9.01
CA GLU A 63 -3.01 -5.46 10.18
C GLU A 63 -3.46 -6.88 9.80
N ALA A 64 -4.15 -7.03 8.67
CA ALA A 64 -4.53 -8.33 8.14
C ALA A 64 -3.30 -9.13 7.69
N VAL A 65 -2.40 -8.51 6.92
CA VAL A 65 -1.11 -9.09 6.50
C VAL A 65 -0.33 -9.59 7.71
N LYS A 66 -0.20 -8.75 8.75
CA LYS A 66 0.43 -9.11 10.01
C LYS A 66 -0.21 -10.36 10.62
N SER A 67 -1.53 -10.37 10.76
CA SER A 67 -2.25 -11.47 11.41
C SER A 67 -2.07 -12.80 10.66
N ILE A 68 -2.10 -12.77 9.32
CA ILE A 68 -1.92 -13.96 8.47
C ILE A 68 -0.49 -14.50 8.61
N LEU A 69 0.51 -13.63 8.53
CA LEU A 69 1.91 -14.03 8.58
C LEU A 69 2.35 -14.46 9.99
N GLU A 70 1.83 -13.85 11.04
CA GLU A 70 2.04 -14.30 12.43
C GLU A 70 1.42 -15.68 12.70
N ASP A 71 0.31 -16.02 12.02
CA ASP A 71 -0.28 -17.36 12.06
C ASP A 71 0.47 -18.38 11.17
N SER A 72 1.63 -17.99 10.62
CA SER A 72 2.43 -18.79 9.69
C SER A 72 1.64 -19.25 8.45
N GLN A 73 0.61 -18.50 8.06
CA GLN A 73 -0.16 -18.74 6.85
C GLN A 73 0.53 -18.04 5.67
N PRO A 74 0.56 -18.67 4.47
CA PRO A 74 1.06 -18.00 3.27
C PRO A 74 0.18 -16.78 2.96
N LEU A 75 0.82 -15.66 2.62
CA LEU A 75 0.13 -14.44 2.26
C LEU A 75 0.05 -14.32 0.74
N ASP A 76 -1.18 -14.30 0.23
CA ASP A 76 -1.51 -13.97 -1.14
C ASP A 76 -2.80 -13.11 -1.21
N LEU A 77 -3.13 -12.60 -2.40
CA LEU A 77 -4.29 -11.72 -2.58
C LEU A 77 -5.62 -12.39 -2.23
N ILE A 78 -5.78 -13.67 -2.53
CA ILE A 78 -7.00 -14.44 -2.23
C ILE A 78 -7.10 -14.60 -0.72
N THR A 79 -6.05 -15.09 -0.07
CA THR A 79 -6.01 -15.26 1.39
C THR A 79 -6.26 -13.94 2.12
N LEU A 80 -5.68 -12.83 1.65
CA LEU A 80 -5.91 -11.50 2.20
C LEU A 80 -7.36 -11.05 2.03
N SER A 81 -7.95 -11.24 0.84
CA SER A 81 -9.36 -10.88 0.59
C SER A 81 -10.33 -11.68 1.44
N GLU A 82 -10.14 -13.00 1.54
CA GLU A 82 -10.89 -13.90 2.42
C GLU A 82 -10.77 -13.51 3.89
N PHE A 83 -9.57 -13.14 4.34
CA PHE A 83 -9.33 -12.71 5.70
C PHE A 83 -10.06 -11.39 6.02
N LEU A 84 -10.03 -10.44 5.10
CA LEU A 84 -10.74 -9.16 5.23
C LEU A 84 -12.26 -9.33 5.15
N GLU A 85 -12.75 -10.24 4.30
CA GLU A 85 -14.17 -10.57 4.19
C GLU A 85 -14.69 -11.21 5.48
N ARG A 86 -13.96 -12.20 6.02
CA ARG A 86 -14.30 -12.84 7.30
C ARG A 86 -14.34 -11.87 8.48
N ARG A 87 -13.64 -10.73 8.38
CA ARG A 87 -13.63 -9.68 9.40
C ARG A 87 -14.61 -8.53 9.12
N GLU A 88 -15.41 -8.63 8.06
CA GLU A 88 -16.32 -7.55 7.62
C GLU A 88 -15.57 -6.23 7.33
N GLN A 89 -14.27 -6.34 7.02
CA GLN A 89 -13.36 -5.20 6.78
C GLN A 89 -13.08 -4.97 5.29
N LEU A 90 -13.54 -5.87 4.42
CA LEU A 90 -13.33 -5.75 2.98
C LEU A 90 -13.99 -4.49 2.39
N GLU A 91 -15.19 -4.14 2.86
CA GLU A 91 -15.88 -2.91 2.45
C GLU A 91 -15.14 -1.64 2.92
N ASP A 92 -14.49 -1.71 4.08
CA ASP A 92 -13.72 -0.62 4.70
C ASP A 92 -12.40 -0.33 3.97
N VAL A 93 -11.79 -1.36 3.37
CA VAL A 93 -10.60 -1.24 2.50
C VAL A 93 -10.98 -0.79 1.09
N GLY A 94 -12.22 -1.08 0.68
CA GLY A 94 -12.67 -0.94 -0.71
C GLY A 94 -12.16 -2.08 -1.59
N ALA A 95 -12.40 -1.98 -2.90
CA ALA A 95 -11.80 -2.90 -3.86
C ALA A 95 -10.27 -2.81 -3.74
N LEU A 96 -9.60 -3.94 -3.44
CA LEU A 96 -8.14 -4.01 -3.47
C LEU A 96 -7.67 -3.38 -4.80
N PRO A 97 -6.75 -2.39 -4.76
CA PRO A 97 -6.46 -1.55 -5.92
C PRO A 97 -5.76 -2.29 -7.09
N THR A 98 -5.64 -3.61 -7.03
CA THR A 98 -4.80 -4.39 -7.94
C THR A 98 -5.50 -4.78 -9.25
N LEU A 99 -6.79 -4.53 -9.46
CA LEU A 99 -7.46 -4.87 -10.73
C LEU A 99 -8.50 -3.81 -11.13
N GLN A 100 -8.03 -2.65 -11.59
CA GLN A 100 -8.81 -1.88 -12.57
C GLN A 100 -8.30 -2.27 -13.97
N THR A 101 -9.15 -3.01 -14.68
CA THR A 101 -9.07 -3.35 -16.11
C THR A 101 -8.95 -2.13 -17.01
#